data_AF-A0A2V9PWU7-F1
#
_entry.id   AF-A0A2V9PWU7-F1
#
_cell.length_a   1.000
_cell.length_b   1.000
_cell.length_c   1.000
_cell.angle_alpha   90.00
_cell.angle_beta   90.00
_cell.angle_gamma   90.00
#
_symmetry.space_group_name_H-M   'P 1'
#
loop_
_entity.id
_entity.type
_entity.pdbx_description
1 polymer ?
#
loop_
_entity_poly.entity_id
_entity_poly.type
_entity_poly.pdbx_seq_one_letter_code
_entity_poly.pdbx_strand_id
1 'polypeptide(L)' 'MTEIIDAPELAKRWRVPESWVRSKVRSRTATREQIPHLQFGRYVRFEFRSPALDAWLARHREGGNNNAS' A
#
# COMPACT_ATOMS: atom_id res chain seq x y z
N MET A 1 3.15 9.12 -14.78
CA MET A 1 1.69 8.95 -14.88
C MET A 1 1.27 8.04 -13.75
N THR A 2 0.30 8.48 -12.94
CA THR A 2 -0.27 7.71 -11.84
C THR A 2 -1.37 6.82 -12.41
N GLU A 3 -1.36 5.53 -12.06
CA GLU A 3 -2.38 4.57 -12.51
C GLU A 3 -3.29 4.21 -11.34
N ILE A 4 -4.60 4.14 -11.58
CA ILE A 4 -5.56 3.69 -10.56
C ILE A 4 -5.79 2.19 -10.71
N ILE A 5 -5.33 1.41 -9.73
CA ILE A 5 -5.45 -0.06 -9.73
C ILE A 5 -6.27 -0.55 -8.53
N ASP A 6 -6.74 -1.80 -8.59
CA ASP A 6 -7.44 -2.46 -7.48
C ASP A 6 -6.48 -3.28 -6.60
N ALA A 7 -7.03 -3.89 -5.53
CA ALA A 7 -6.25 -4.69 -4.59
C ALA A 7 -5.60 -5.94 -5.23
N PRO A 8 -6.29 -6.74 -6.08
CA PRO A 8 -5.68 -7.85 -6.78
C PRO A 8 -4.49 -7.44 -7.65
N GLU A 9 -4.63 -6.36 -8.43
CA GLU A 9 -3.57 -5.89 -9.31
C GLU A 9 -2.38 -5.33 -8.52
N LEU A 10 -2.64 -4.58 -7.44
CA LEU A 10 -1.58 -4.10 -6.54
C LEU A 10 -0.81 -5.29 -5.93
N ALA A 11 -1.53 -6.31 -5.46
CA ALA A 11 -0.94 -7.51 -4.89
C ALA A 11 -0.03 -8.24 -5.88
N LYS A 12 -0.48 -8.36 -7.14
CA LYS A 12 0.31 -8.94 -8.24
C LYS A 12 1.57 -8.12 -8.53
N ARG A 13 1.46 -6.79 -8.63
CA ARG A 13 2.59 -5.89 -8.90
C ARG A 13 3.64 -5.92 -7.78
N TRP A 14 3.20 -6.03 -6.53
CA TRP A 14 4.06 -6.12 -5.36
C TRP A 14 4.51 -7.54 -5.01
N ARG A 15 3.99 -8.56 -5.69
CA ARG A 15 4.23 -9.99 -5.40
C ARG A 15 3.90 -10.38 -3.96
N VAL A 16 2.79 -9.85 -3.43
CA VAL A 16 2.29 -10.15 -2.08
C VAL A 16 0.90 -10.79 -2.15
N PRO A 17 0.44 -11.46 -1.10
CA PRO A 17 -0.93 -11.98 -1.04
C PRO A 17 -1.97 -10.84 -1.07
N GLU A 18 -3.07 -11.01 -1.81
CA GLU A 18 -4.17 -10.04 -1.83
C GLU A 18 -4.79 -9.83 -0.44
N SER A 19 -4.88 -10.90 0.35
CA SER A 19 -5.36 -10.83 1.74
C SER A 19 -4.51 -9.92 2.61
N TRP A 20 -3.20 -9.85 2.37
CA TRP A 20 -2.28 -8.95 3.06
C TRP A 20 -2.58 -7.49 2.71
N VAL A 21 -2.77 -7.20 1.41
CA VAL A 21 -3.17 -5.86 0.93
C VAL A 21 -4.49 -5.44 1.58
N ARG A 22 -5.51 -6.31 1.54
CA ARG A 22 -6.82 -6.04 2.15
C ARG A 22 -6.72 -5.84 3.66
N SER A 23 -5.84 -6.57 4.34
CA SER A 23 -5.59 -6.40 5.78
C SER A 23 -5.05 -4.99 6.07
N LYS A 24 -4.05 -4.55 5.31
CA LYS A 24 -3.41 -3.23 5.43
C LYS A 24 -4.28 -2.05 5.00
N VAL A 25 -5.47 -2.30 4.46
CA VAL A 25 -6.47 -1.27 4.14
C VAL A 25 -7.50 -1.11 5.27
N ARG A 26 -7.66 -2.12 6.13
CA ARG A 26 -8.71 -2.08 7.16
C ARG A 26 -8.46 -0.96 8.17
N SER A 27 -9.54 -0.32 8.61
CA SER A 27 -9.54 0.79 9.58
C SER A 27 -8.90 0.48 10.94
N ARG A 28 -8.67 -0.80 11.27
CA ARG A 28 -7.97 -1.24 12.48
C ARG A 28 -6.44 -1.21 12.33
N THR A 29 -5.93 -1.04 11.12
CA THR A 29 -4.50 -0.82 10.86
C THR A 29 -4.16 0.59 11.30
N ALA A 30 -3.06 0.76 12.04
CA ALA A 30 -2.58 2.09 12.40
C ALA A 30 -2.42 2.93 11.12
N THR A 31 -2.88 4.19 11.13
CA THR A 31 -2.87 5.08 9.95
C THR A 31 -1.48 5.17 9.29
N ARG A 32 -0.42 4.97 10.07
CA ARG A 32 0.97 4.94 9.60
C ARG A 32 1.33 3.71 8.77
N GLU A 33 0.72 2.56 9.06
CA GLU A 33 0.91 1.29 8.37
C GLU A 33 -0.13 1.03 7.28
N GLN A 34 -1.18 1.85 7.23
CA GLN A 34 -2.25 1.71 6.25
C GLN A 34 -1.75 2.10 4.86
N ILE A 35 -2.04 1.26 3.85
CA ILE A 35 -1.67 1.59 2.47
C ILE A 35 -2.53 2.78 2.01
N PRO A 36 -1.92 3.83 1.41
CA PRO A 36 -2.65 4.94 0.80
C PRO A 36 -3.64 4.42 -0.24
N HIS A 37 -4.91 4.71 -0.04
CA HIS A 37 -5.97 4.19 -0.90
C HIS A 37 -7.08 5.21 -1.09
N LEU A 38 -7.81 5.03 -2.17
CA LEU A 38 -9.02 5.76 -2.51
C LEU A 38 -10.22 4.87 -2.22
N GLN A 39 -11.14 5.37 -1.41
CA GLN A 39 -12.36 4.64 -1.05
C GLN A 39 -13.54 5.12 -1.90
N PHE A 40 -14.06 4.23 -2.74
CA PHE A 40 -15.24 4.43 -3.58
C PHE A 40 -16.38 3.55 -3.06
N GLY A 41 -16.90 3.88 -1.87
CA GLY A 41 -17.89 3.08 -1.18
C GLY A 41 -17.35 1.71 -0.78
N ARG A 42 -17.87 0.63 -1.42
CA ARG A 42 -17.40 -0.75 -1.19
C ARG A 42 -16.09 -1.10 -1.90
N TYR A 43 -15.67 -0.26 -2.86
CA TYR A 43 -14.48 -0.51 -3.66
C TYR A 43 -13.30 0.29 -3.12
N VAL A 44 -12.13 -0.35 -3.12
CA VAL A 44 -10.87 0.27 -2.75
C VAL A 44 -9.98 0.31 -3.98
N ARG A 45 -9.38 1.46 -4.23
CA ARG A 45 -8.44 1.69 -5.32
C ARG A 45 -7.13 2.26 -4.78
N PHE A 46 -6.07 2.10 -5.56
CA PHE A 46 -4.74 2.56 -5.21
C PHE A 46 -4.15 3.37 -6.35
N GLU A 47 -3.49 4.45 -5.98
CA GLU A 47 -2.76 5.29 -6.91
C GLU A 47 -1.34 4.73 -7.07
N PHE A 48 -1.18 3.79 -8.00
CA PHE A 48 0.11 3.19 -8.31
C PHE A 48 1.04 4.20 -8.96
N ARG A 49 2.30 4.23 -8.51
CA ARG A 49 3.31 5.26 -8.87
C ARG A 49 2.92 6.69 -8.48
N SER A 50 2.05 6.84 -7.48
CA SER A 50 1.83 8.14 -6.86
C SER A 50 2.94 8.47 -5.87
N PRO A 51 3.28 9.76 -5.68
CA PRO A 51 4.23 10.17 -4.65
C PRO A 51 3.86 9.69 -3.24
N ALA A 52 2.55 9.61 -2.94
CA ALA A 52 2.07 9.16 -1.64
C ALA A 52 2.35 7.66 -1.40
N LEU A 53 2.10 6.81 -2.41
CA LEU A 53 2.37 5.37 -2.32
C LEU A 53 3.88 5.09 -2.27
N ASP A 54 4.67 5.84 -3.03
CA ASP A 54 6.13 5.71 -3.04
C ASP A 54 6.74 6.16 -1.70
N ALA A 55 6.26 7.26 -1.12
CA ALA A 55 6.68 7.70 0.21
C ALA A 55 6.30 6.67 1.30
N TRP A 56 5.13 6.05 1.20
CA TRP A 56 4.73 4.97 2.10
C TRP A 56 5.66 3.76 1.99
N LEU A 57 6.04 3.36 0.76
CA LEU A 57 6.99 2.28 0.51
C LEU A 57 8.38 2.62 1.06
N ALA A 58 8.87 3.85 0.87
CA ALA A 58 10.16 4.29 1.39
C ALA A 58 10.23 4.11 2.92
N ARG A 59 9.19 4.56 3.64
CA ARG A 59 9.08 4.41 5.10
C ARG A 59 9.01 2.95 5.56
N HIS A 60 8.40 2.08 4.76
CA HIS A 60 8.30 0.65 5.07
C HIS A 60 9.56 -0.15 4.70
N ARG A 61 10.39 0.33 3.77
CA ARG A 61 11.72 -0.25 3.50
C ARG A 61 12.64 -0.13 4.70
N GLU A 62 12.56 0.98 5.43
CA GLU A 62 13.39 1.27 6.61
C GLU A 62 13.05 0.37 7.81
N GLY A 63 11.81 -0.15 7.89
CA GLY A 63 11.42 -1.12 8.92
C GLY A 63 12.09 -2.50 8.80
N GLY A 64 12.81 -2.76 7.70
CA GLY A 64 13.60 -3.97 7.48
C GLY A 64 15.12 -3.78 7.59
N ASN A 65 15.61 -2.55 7.80
CA ASN A 65 17.05 -2.26 7.82
C ASN A 65 17.45 -1.42 9.04
N ASN A 66 17.50 -2.05 10.21
CA ASN A 66 18.21 -1.53 11.38
C ASN A 66 19.70 -1.93 11.38
N ASN A 67 20.34 -2.06 10.22
CA ASN A 67 21.77 -2.41 10.13
C ASN A 67 22.45 -1.71 8.94
N ALA A 68 22.61 -0.39 9.02
CA ALA A 68 23.59 0.35 8.22
C ALA A 68 23.82 1.76 8.80
N SER A 69 24.53 1.85 9.93
CA SER A 69 25.40 2.97 10.31
C SER A 69 26.32 2.53 11.43
#